data_AF-M4DL44-F1
#
_entry.id   AF-M4DL44-F1
#
_cell.length_a   1.000
_cell.length_b   1.000
_cell.length_c   1.000
_cell.angle_alpha   90.00
_cell.angle_beta   90.00
_cell.angle_gamma   90.00
#
_symmetry.space_group_name_H-M   'P 1'
#
loop_
_entity.id
_entity.type
_entity.pdbx_description
1 polymer ?
#
loop_
_entity_poly.entity_id
_entity_poly.type
_entity_poly.pdbx_seq_one_letter_code
_entity_poly.pdbx_strand_id
1 'polypeptide(L)' 'MRFGEEEKIGVLVDREGVKKAVEDLMGESEEGKERRKRVKELGELAHKAVEEEGSSHSNITCFLEDMVQVAQSKK' A
#
# COMPACT_ATOMS: atom_id res chain seq x y z
N MET A 1 -5.49 21.58 -14.45
CA MET A 1 -4.43 21.33 -15.43
C MET A 1 -5.08 21.06 -16.77
N ARG A 2 -4.62 21.74 -17.83
CA ARG A 2 -5.06 21.51 -19.20
C ARG A 2 -3.94 20.77 -19.93
N PHE A 3 -4.23 19.62 -20.54
CA PHE A 3 -3.26 18.85 -21.32
C PHE A 3 -2.66 19.74 -22.44
N GLY A 4 -1.33 19.72 -22.61
CA GLY A 4 -0.62 20.53 -23.61
C GLY A 4 -0.15 21.92 -23.14
N GLU A 5 -0.38 22.31 -21.88
CA GLU A 5 0.20 23.53 -21.27
C GLU A 5 1.34 23.22 -20.29
N GLU A 6 1.91 22.02 -20.38
CA GLU A 6 2.91 21.50 -19.44
C GLU A 6 4.17 22.39 -19.35
N GLU A 7 4.60 23.01 -20.46
CA GLU A 7 5.77 23.90 -20.46
C GLU A 7 5.55 25.19 -19.64
N LYS A 8 4.30 25.66 -19.49
CA LYS A 8 3.99 26.88 -18.73
C LYS A 8 3.97 26.63 -17.22
N ILE A 9 3.64 25.40 -16.81
CA ILE A 9 3.48 24.99 -15.41
C ILE A 9 4.79 24.39 -14.87
N GLY A 10 5.65 23.90 -15.77
CA GLY A 10 6.84 23.12 -15.43
C GLY A 10 6.48 21.65 -15.24
N VAL A 11 7.26 20.76 -15.86
CA VAL A 11 7.06 19.31 -15.79
C VAL A 11 7.92 18.73 -14.67
N LEU A 12 7.29 18.27 -13.59
CA LEU A 12 7.98 17.63 -12.47
C LEU A 12 8.42 16.19 -12.78
N VAL A 13 7.65 15.48 -13.62
CA VAL A 13 7.96 14.13 -14.08
C VAL A 13 7.74 14.11 -15.58
N ASP A 14 8.83 13.99 -16.33
CA ASP A 14 8.79 13.97 -17.78
C ASP A 14 8.46 12.56 -18.31
N ARG A 15 8.19 12.50 -19.62
CA ARG A 15 7.83 11.24 -20.28
C ARG A 15 8.92 10.18 -20.15
N GLU A 16 10.19 10.58 -20.22
CA GLU A 16 11.31 9.63 -20.15
C GLU A 16 11.46 9.07 -18.73
N GLY A 17 11.28 9.90 -17.70
CA GLY A 17 11.25 9.47 -16.31
C GLY A 17 10.13 8.46 -16.03
N VAL A 18 8.92 8.69 -16.56
CA VAL A 18 7.83 7.71 -16.46
C VAL A 18 8.19 6.41 -17.17
N LYS A 19 8.69 6.49 -18.41
CA LYS A 19 9.09 5.31 -19.19
C LYS A 19 10.14 4.48 -18.44
N LYS A 20 11.18 5.13 -17.93
CA LYS A 20 12.23 4.47 -17.15
C LYS A 20 11.67 3.81 -15.88
N ALA A 21 10.82 4.50 -15.12
CA ALA A 21 10.24 3.93 -13.91
C ALA A 21 9.38 2.67 -14.21
N VAL A 22 8.65 2.67 -15.32
CA VAL A 22 7.90 1.50 -15.79
C VAL A 22 8.85 0.38 -16.21
N GLU A 23 9.90 0.68 -16.98
CA GLU A 23 10.90 -0.32 -17.39
C GLU A 23 11.66 -0.92 -16.20
N ASP A 24 12.06 -0.10 -15.23
CA ASP A 24 12.73 -0.54 -14.00
C ASP A 24 11.83 -1.47 -13.16
N LEU A 25 10.51 -1.19 -13.12
CA LEU A 25 9.56 -1.99 -12.34
C LEU A 25 9.08 -3.24 -13.07
N MET A 26 8.82 -3.17 -14.37
CA MET A 26 8.14 -4.21 -15.15
C MET A 26 9.09 -5.02 -16.02
N GLY A 27 10.30 -4.53 -16.26
CA GLY A 27 11.31 -5.24 -17.01
C GLY A 27 11.88 -6.46 -16.29
N GLU A 28 12.92 -7.02 -16.91
CA GLU A 28 13.61 -8.24 -16.47
C GLU A 28 14.81 -7.97 -15.56
N SER A 29 14.96 -6.73 -15.08
CA SER A 29 15.99 -6.38 -14.10
C SER A 29 15.78 -7.19 -12.80
N GLU A 30 16.88 -7.57 -12.15
CA GLU A 30 16.81 -8.31 -10.89
C GLU A 30 16.14 -7.47 -9.80
N GLU A 31 16.41 -6.17 -9.73
CA GLU A 31 15.74 -5.27 -8.78
C GLU A 31 14.21 -5.23 -8.98
N GLY A 32 13.75 -5.17 -10.24
CA GLY A 32 12.32 -5.19 -10.55
C GLY A 32 11.66 -6.51 -10.11
N LYS A 33 12.31 -7.64 -10.40
CA LYS A 33 11.84 -8.98 -9.96
C LYS A 33 11.80 -9.11 -8.44
N GLU A 34 12.84 -8.66 -7.74
CA GLU A 34 12.90 -8.70 -6.26
C GLU A 34 11.83 -7.81 -5.62
N ARG A 35 11.59 -6.61 -6.17
CA ARG A 35 10.49 -5.74 -5.74
C ARG A 35 9.14 -6.44 -5.90
N ARG A 36 8.87 -7.04 -7.07
CA ARG A 36 7.62 -7.79 -7.34
C ARG A 36 7.44 -9.01 -6.44
N LYS A 37 8.53 -9.75 -6.15
CA LYS A 37 8.50 -10.89 -5.23
C LYS A 37 8.16 -10.45 -3.81
N ARG A 38 8.84 -9.43 -3.28
CA ARG A 38 8.58 -8.90 -1.92
C ARG A 38 7.15 -8.43 -1.74
N VAL A 39 6.59 -7.67 -2.70
CA VAL A 39 5.21 -7.19 -2.57
C VAL A 39 4.19 -8.33 -2.62
N LYS A 40 4.47 -9.43 -3.34
CA LYS A 40 3.62 -10.62 -3.33
C LYS A 40 3.59 -11.27 -1.95
N GLU A 41 4.76 -11.48 -1.34
CA GLU A 41 4.88 -12.04 0.01
C GLU A 41 4.19 -11.13 1.05
N LEU A 42 4.39 -9.81 0.95
CA LEU A 42 3.70 -8.85 1.81
C LEU A 42 2.18 -8.88 1.63
N GLY A 43 1.69 -9.07 0.40
CA GLY A 43 0.26 -9.23 0.12
C GLY A 43 -0.33 -10.47 0.78
N GLU A 44 0.36 -11.60 0.72
CA GLU A 44 -0.04 -12.83 1.39
C GLU A 44 -0.05 -12.67 2.92
N LEU A 45 0.96 -12.01 3.49
CA LEU A 45 1.01 -11.72 4.93
C LEU A 45 -0.10 -10.76 5.37
N ALA A 46 -0.39 -9.73 4.56
CA ALA A 46 -1.46 -8.79 4.83
C ALA A 46 -2.83 -9.47 4.82
N HIS A 47 -3.06 -10.42 3.91
CA HIS A 47 -4.31 -11.20 3.89
C HIS A 47 -4.45 -12.07 5.14
N LYS A 48 -3.40 -12.84 5.49
CA LYS A 48 -3.37 -13.65 6.71
C LYS A 48 -3.56 -12.84 7.99
N ALA A 49 -3.05 -11.61 8.03
CA ALA A 49 -3.20 -10.75 9.19
C ALA A 49 -4.66 -10.34 9.44
N VAL A 50 -5.49 -10.24 8.40
CA VAL A 50 -6.90 -9.84 8.51
C VAL A 50 -7.89 -11.00 8.51
N GLU A 51 -7.44 -12.22 8.20
CA GLU A 51 -8.23 -13.44 8.37
C GLU A 51 -8.59 -13.68 9.85
N GLU A 52 -9.58 -14.54 10.10
CA GLU A 52 -9.94 -14.99 11.45
C GLU A 52 -8.69 -15.51 12.20
N GLU A 53 -8.59 -15.16 13.48
CA GLU A 53 -7.39 -15.42 14.33
C GLU A 53 -6.09 -14.73 13.84
N GLY A 54 -6.14 -13.95 12.75
CA GLY A 54 -5.04 -13.13 12.26
C GLY A 54 -4.73 -11.95 13.18
N SER A 55 -3.50 -11.42 13.11
CA SER A 55 -3.01 -10.40 14.03
C SER A 55 -3.82 -9.09 14.00
N SER A 56 -4.15 -8.58 12.81
CA SER A 56 -4.97 -7.38 12.65
C SER A 56 -6.42 -7.63 13.05
N HIS A 57 -6.96 -8.83 12.74
CA HIS A 57 -8.27 -9.24 13.20
C HIS A 57 -8.36 -9.26 14.73
N SER A 58 -7.46 -9.98 15.40
CA SER A 58 -7.39 -10.02 16.87
C SER A 58 -7.25 -8.64 17.48
N ASN A 59 -6.39 -7.78 16.91
CA ASN A 59 -6.18 -6.43 17.43
C ASN A 59 -7.46 -5.57 17.35
N ILE A 60 -8.23 -5.67 16.25
CA ILE A 60 -9.48 -4.92 16.13
C ILE A 60 -10.57 -5.49 17.04
N THR A 61 -10.59 -6.82 17.24
CA THR A 61 -11.52 -7.48 18.16
C THR A 61 -11.28 -7.04 19.60
N CYS A 62 -10.02 -7.05 20.07
CA CYS A 62 -9.67 -6.53 21.40
C CYS A 62 -10.04 -5.05 21.54
N PHE A 63 -9.78 -4.23 20.51
CA PHE A 63 -10.17 -2.81 20.53
C PHE A 63 -11.68 -2.62 20.69
N LEU A 64 -12.50 -3.41 20.01
CA LEU A 64 -13.97 -3.36 20.14
C LEU A 64 -14.42 -3.77 21.55
N GLU A 65 -13.82 -4.81 22.12
CA GLU A 65 -14.08 -5.24 23.50
C GLU A 65 -13.78 -4.12 24.51
N ASP A 66 -12.63 -3.47 24.37
CA ASP A 66 -12.24 -2.33 25.20
C ASP A 66 -13.25 -1.17 25.09
N MET A 67 -13.70 -0.85 23.87
CA MET A 67 -14.71 0.19 23.67
C MET A 67 -16.04 -0.14 24.36
N VAL A 68 -16.48 -1.40 24.31
CA VAL A 68 -17.70 -1.87 25.00
C VAL A 68 -17.54 -1.72 26.51
N GLN A 69 -16.40 -2.13 27.06
CA GLN A 69 -16.12 -1.98 28.49
C GLN A 69 -16.13 -0.50 28.90
N VAL A 70 -15.44 0.36 28.17
CA VAL A 70 -15.42 1.81 28.42
C VAL A 70 -16.82 2.42 28.40
N ALA A 71 -17.69 1.99 27.48
CA ALA A 71 -19.07 2.46 27.41
C ALA A 71 -19.92 2.00 28.61
N GLN A 72 -19.68 0.79 29.12
CA GLN A 72 -20.38 0.23 30.28
C GLN A 72 -19.92 0.86 31.60
N SER A 73 -18.62 1.17 31.75
CA SER A 73 -18.08 1.81 32.96
C SER A 73 -18.48 3.28 33.14
N LYS A 74 -19.07 3.90 32.11
CA LYS A 74 -19.59 5.28 32.14
C LYS A 74 -21.09 5.36 32.48
N LYS A 75 -21.76 4.23 32.72
CA LYS A 75 -23.10 4.18 33.33
C LYS A 75 -22.99 4.14 34.84
#